data_AF-A0A1M7DJ02-F1
#
_entry.id   AF-A0A1M7DJ02-F1
#
_cell.length_a   1.000
_cell.length_b   1.000
_cell.length_c   1.000
_cell.angle_alpha   90.00
_cell.angle_beta   90.00
_cell.angle_gamma   90.00
#
_symmetry.space_group_name_H-M   'P 1'
#
loop_
_entity.id
_entity.type
_entity.pdbx_description
1 polymer ?
#
loop_
_entity_poly.entity_id
_entity_poly.type
_entity_poly.pdbx_seq_one_letter_code
_entity_poly.pdbx_strand_id
1 'polypeptide(L)' 'MNKDQREIGRNLRILRYAEEIGHVAKTCRYFGIGRASLRST' A
#
# COMPACT_ATOMS: atom_id res chain seq x y z
N MET A 1 -3.23 20.45 0.41
CA MET A 1 -1.95 19.72 0.40
C MET A 1 -2.10 18.43 1.18
N ASN A 2 -1.64 17.31 0.62
CA ASN A 2 -1.08 16.16 1.36
C ASN A 2 -1.97 14.97 1.82
N LYS A 3 -3.21 14.78 1.35
CA LYS A 3 -3.89 13.48 1.57
C LYS A 3 -3.21 12.36 0.77
N ASP A 4 -2.94 12.63 -0.50
CA ASP A 4 -2.28 11.71 -1.43
C ASP A 4 -0.87 11.36 -0.97
N GLN A 5 -0.11 12.33 -0.46
CA GLN A 5 1.25 12.11 0.05
C GLN A 5 1.25 11.25 1.32
N ARG A 6 0.24 11.40 2.20
CA ARG A 6 0.05 10.50 3.35
C ARG A 6 -0.29 9.08 2.91
N GLU A 7 -1.11 8.93 1.87
CA GLU A 7 -1.44 7.61 1.30
C GLU A 7 -0.25 6.98 0.59
N ILE A 8 0.52 7.74 -0.18
CA ILE A 8 1.76 7.31 -0.84
C ILE A 8 2.79 6.83 0.20
N GLY A 9 3.02 7.60 1.27
CA GLY A 9 3.93 7.21 2.34
C GLY A 9 3.45 6.01 3.16
N ARG A 10 2.14 5.75 3.21
CA ARG A 10 1.59 4.52 3.79
C ARG A 10 1.82 3.34 2.85
N ASN A 11 1.50 3.48 1.56
CA ASN A 11 1.68 2.42 0.57
C ASN A 11 3.16 2.00 0.43
N LEU A 12 4.10 2.93 0.43
CA LEU A 12 5.53 2.62 0.33
C LEU A 12 6.03 1.79 1.53
N ARG A 13 5.57 2.09 2.74
CA ARG A 13 5.91 1.29 3.93
C ARG A 13 5.34 -0.12 3.84
N ILE A 14 4.12 -0.23 3.32
CA ILE A 14 3.44 -1.51 3.20
C ILE A 14 4.06 -2.36 2.09
N LEU A 15 4.50 -1.74 0.98
CA LEU A 15 5.26 -2.40 -0.07
C LEU A 15 6.61 -2.93 0.43
N ARG A 16 7.37 -2.14 1.20
CA ARG A 16 8.62 -2.63 1.82
C ARG A 16 8.39 -3.79 2.77
N TYR A 17 7.35 -3.72 3.59
CA TYR A 17 6.99 -4.80 4.51
C TYR A 17 6.52 -6.05 3.77
N ALA A 18 5.79 -5.87 2.67
CA ALA A 18 5.39 -6.96 1.79
C ALA A 18 6.57 -7.61 1.07
N GLU A 19 7.58 -6.83 0.67
CA GLU A 19 8.81 -7.31 0.05
C GLU A 19 9.64 -8.11 1.05
N GLU A 20 9.75 -7.66 2.30
CA GLU A 20 10.42 -8.39 3.39
C GLU A 20 9.75 -9.74 3.70
N ILE A 21 8.41 -9.79 3.67
CA ILE A 21 7.64 -11.02 3.89
C ILE A 21 7.55 -11.88 2.62
N GLY A 22 7.83 -11.31 1.45
CA GLY A 22 7.65 -11.96 0.14
C GLY A 22 6.19 -12.19 -0.27
N HIS A 23 5.22 -11.55 0.39
CA HIS A 23 3.79 -11.79 0.16
C HIS A 23 2.94 -10.50 0.19
N VAL A 24 2.98 -9.76 -0.92
CA VAL A 24 2.22 -8.51 -1.12
C VAL A 24 0.71 -8.67 -0.91
N ALA A 25 0.11 -9.74 -1.44
CA ALA A 25 -1.34 -9.95 -1.32
C ALA A 25 -1.80 -10.15 0.13
N LYS A 26 -1.01 -10.88 0.94
CA LYS A 26 -1.31 -11.12 2.36
C LYS A 26 -1.19 -9.82 3.16
N THR A 27 -0.16 -9.05 2.88
CA THR A 27 0.10 -7.76 3.52
C THR A 27 -0.96 -6.72 3.16
N CYS A 28 -1.38 -6.61 1.89
CA CYS A 28 -2.47 -5.72 1.49
C CYS A 28 -3.80 -6.08 2.16
N ARG A 29 -4.09 -7.38 2.32
CA ARG A 29 -5.29 -7.86 3.03
C ARG A 29 -5.21 -7.57 4.53
N TYR A 30 -4.04 -7.72 5.13
CA TYR A 30 -3.79 -7.44 6.54
C TYR A 30 -3.91 -5.95 6.89
N PHE A 31 -3.33 -5.08 6.06
CA PHE A 31 -3.41 -3.64 6.24
C PHE A 31 -4.75 -3.02 5.80
N GLY A 32 -5.64 -3.82 5.19
CA GLY A 32 -6.93 -3.33 4.70
C GLY A 32 -6.77 -2.27 3.60
N ILE A 33 -5.69 -2.33 2.80
CA ILE A 33 -5.57 -1.46 1.63
C ILE A 33 -6.55 -2.01 0.59
N GLY A 34 -7.75 -1.43 0.56
CA GLY A 34 -8.66 -1.63 -0.56
C GLY A 34 -7.94 -1.20 -1.85
N ARG A 35 -8.18 -1.93 -2.95
CA ARG A 35 -7.64 -1.64 -4.31
C ARG A 35 -8.13 -0.30 -4.88
N ALA A 36 -8.42 0.70 -4.05
CA ALA A 36 -8.98 1.98 -4.43
C ALA A 36 -7.94 2.93 -5.03
N SER A 37 -6.65 2.77 -4.72
CA SER A 37 -5.63 3.79 -5.07
C SER A 37 -4.75 3.41 -6.27
N LEU A 38 -5.02 2.30 -6.97
CA LEU A 38 -4.27 1.90 -8.17
C LEU A 38 -5.13 2.03 -9.43
N ARG A 39 -5.90 3.13 -9.52
CA ARG A 39 -6.54 3.54 -10.76
C ARG A 39 -5.54 4.35 -11.57
N SER A 40 -4.72 3.65 -12.35
CA SER A 40 -4.00 4.23 -13.48
C SER A 40 -5.05 4.75 -14.47
N THR A 41 -5.09 6.06 -14.67
CA THR A 41 -5.56 6.71 -15.89
C THR A 41 -4.42 7.59 -16.35
#